data_AF-A0A2N9HUU7-F1
#
_entry.id   AF-A0A2N9HUU7-F1
#
_cell.length_a   1.000
_cell.length_b   1.000
_cell.length_c   1.000
_cell.angle_alpha   90.00
_cell.angle_beta   90.00
_cell.angle_gamma   90.00
#
_symmetry.space_group_name_H-M   'P 1'
#
loop_
_entity.id
_entity.type
_entity.pdbx_description
1 polymer ?
#
loop_
_entity_poly.entity_id
_entity_poly.type
_entity_poly.pdbx_seq_one_letter_code
_entity_poly.pdbx_strand_id
1 'polypeptide(L)'
;MVKKTASSSVALSFEPNLTWIYFVENIMSSVQARTGRHQQRYDNNFRLVSGIIKEENEHSGEKEDSLEVLMVSSPNRDDRVFPKGGWEDDETVEQAACREALEEAGVKGKLKEKSLGVWEFRSKSRQNSSSLEGGCRGYMFALEVTEELETWPEQENRDRKWLKIKEAFRLCRYEWMCRALEEFLRVMAEDQKLQMSEEIVQSPPTPVSDVMADCQSMPTCCQHHVGCCNESIVSNNFFKMEIGQTAK
;
A
#
# COMPACT_ATOMS: atom_id res chain seq x y z
N MET A 1 19.46 -45.73 25.87
CA MET A 1 18.80 -44.54 26.47
C MET A 1 19.56 -43.31 25.98
N VAL A 2 19.23 -42.81 24.78
CA VAL A 2 19.89 -41.65 24.17
C VAL A 2 18.88 -40.51 24.17
N LYS A 3 19.17 -39.46 24.96
CA LYS A 3 18.31 -38.29 25.11
C LYS A 3 18.44 -37.42 23.86
N LYS A 4 17.32 -37.14 23.20
CA LYS A 4 17.20 -36.10 22.16
C LYS A 4 17.37 -34.73 22.82
N THR A 5 18.32 -33.93 22.38
CA THR A 5 18.36 -32.49 22.66
C THR A 5 17.68 -31.77 21.51
N ALA A 6 16.52 -31.17 21.80
CA ALA A 6 15.79 -30.33 20.86
C ALA A 6 16.56 -29.02 20.66
N SER A 7 16.83 -28.67 19.40
CA SER A 7 17.31 -27.35 19.01
C SER A 7 16.09 -26.42 19.00
N SER A 8 16.03 -25.50 19.96
CA SER A 8 15.02 -24.44 20.02
C SER A 8 15.30 -23.46 18.88
N SER A 9 14.33 -23.34 17.96
CA SER A 9 14.31 -22.30 16.94
C SER A 9 14.04 -20.98 17.65
N VAL A 10 15.02 -20.06 17.60
CA VAL A 10 14.87 -18.71 18.13
C VAL A 10 14.03 -17.94 17.12
N ALA A 11 12.77 -17.66 17.48
CA ALA A 11 11.96 -16.70 16.77
C ALA A 11 12.69 -15.35 16.84
N LEU A 12 13.16 -14.86 15.68
CA LEU A 12 13.63 -13.49 15.54
C LEU A 12 12.40 -12.59 15.59
N SER A 13 12.00 -12.23 16.81
CA SER A 13 11.02 -11.17 17.05
C SER A 13 11.60 -9.87 16.50
N PHE A 14 10.93 -9.33 15.49
CA PHE A 14 11.23 -8.03 14.89
C PHE A 14 10.86 -6.93 15.91
N GLU A 15 11.81 -6.60 16.79
CA GLU A 15 11.68 -5.51 17.75
C GLU A 15 11.80 -4.17 16.98
N PRO A 16 10.76 -3.32 16.93
CA PRO A 16 10.88 -2.00 16.32
C PRO A 16 11.93 -1.17 17.07
N ASN A 17 12.77 -0.45 16.33
CA ASN A 17 13.83 0.38 16.91
C ASN A 17 13.24 1.35 17.95
N LEU A 18 13.83 1.42 19.14
CA LEU A 18 13.40 2.32 20.23
C LEU A 18 13.25 3.77 19.77
N THR A 19 14.05 4.23 18.80
CA THR A 19 13.92 5.59 18.23
C THR A 19 12.59 5.80 17.50
N TRP A 20 12.03 4.76 16.87
CA TRP A 20 10.71 4.79 16.24
C TRP A 20 9.59 4.83 17.28
N ILE A 21 9.70 4.06 18.36
CA ILE A 21 8.68 4.02 19.42
C ILE A 21 8.60 5.38 20.12
N TYR A 22 9.73 5.92 20.57
CA TYR A 22 9.80 7.26 21.17
C TYR A 22 9.35 8.37 20.20
N PHE A 23 9.54 8.17 18.88
CA PHE A 23 9.11 9.13 17.87
C PHE A 23 7.59 9.14 17.65
N VAL A 24 6.95 7.97 17.57
CA VAL A 24 5.49 7.87 17.49
C VAL A 24 4.86 8.53 18.71
N GLU A 25 5.40 8.29 19.92
CA GLU A 25 4.92 8.91 21.15
C GLU A 25 5.11 10.44 21.19
N ASN A 26 6.16 10.99 20.55
CA ASN A 26 6.42 12.44 20.58
C ASN A 26 5.59 13.23 19.54
N ILE A 27 5.14 12.60 18.43
CA ILE A 27 4.08 13.15 17.57
C ILE A 27 2.77 13.33 18.36
N MET A 28 2.53 12.48 19.37
CA MET A 28 1.24 12.37 20.05
C MET A 28 0.94 13.48 21.08
N SER A 29 1.89 14.36 21.42
CA SER A 29 1.69 15.32 22.52
C SER A 29 1.04 16.67 22.12
N SER A 30 0.73 16.88 20.84
CA SER A 30 0.11 18.12 20.35
C SER A 30 -1.02 17.80 19.39
N VAL A 31 -2.26 18.03 19.84
CA VAL A 31 -3.51 17.84 19.06
C VAL A 31 -3.67 18.93 17.98
N GLN A 32 -2.60 19.65 17.63
CA GLN A 32 -2.64 20.77 16.71
C GLN A 32 -1.83 20.46 15.45
N ALA A 33 -2.47 20.60 14.29
CA ALA A 33 -1.82 20.50 13.00
C ALA A 33 -0.73 21.55 12.87
N ARG A 34 0.41 21.19 12.28
CA ARG A 34 1.44 22.15 11.92
C ARG A 34 0.90 23.16 10.92
N THR A 35 1.23 24.43 11.14
CA THR A 35 0.80 25.54 10.28
C THR A 35 1.94 26.47 9.94
N GLY A 36 1.81 27.18 8.81
CA GLY A 36 2.82 28.10 8.30
C GLY A 36 3.74 27.46 7.26
N ARG A 37 4.76 28.23 6.84
CA ARG A 37 5.73 27.82 5.80
C ARG A 37 7.18 28.16 6.13
N HIS A 38 7.45 28.59 7.36
CA HIS A 38 8.74 29.13 7.76
C HIS A 38 9.83 28.05 7.83
N GLN A 39 9.46 26.82 8.21
CA GLN A 39 10.37 25.66 8.26
C GLN A 39 10.30 24.78 7.01
N GLN A 40 9.49 25.14 6.02
CA GLN A 40 9.28 24.27 4.86
C GLN A 40 10.49 24.24 3.92
N ARG A 41 10.80 23.05 3.42
CA ARG A 41 11.90 22.82 2.49
C ARG A 41 11.50 23.11 1.06
N TYR A 42 12.48 23.58 0.29
CA TYR A 42 12.36 23.86 -1.13
C TYR A 42 13.57 23.30 -1.88
N ASP A 43 13.32 22.75 -3.08
CA ASP A 43 14.39 22.42 -4.03
C ASP A 43 14.01 22.94 -5.42
N ASN A 44 14.93 23.64 -6.09
CA ASN A 44 14.71 24.19 -7.45
C ASN A 44 13.37 24.94 -7.61
N ASN A 45 12.98 25.75 -6.60
CA ASN A 45 11.69 26.46 -6.50
C ASN A 45 10.44 25.57 -6.35
N PHE A 46 10.59 24.27 -6.12
CA PHE A 46 9.50 23.38 -5.73
C PHE A 46 9.41 23.27 -4.22
N ARG A 47 8.21 23.45 -3.67
CA ARG A 47 7.93 23.12 -2.27
C ARG A 47 7.99 21.60 -2.10
N LEU A 48 8.78 21.11 -1.17
CA LEU A 48 8.85 19.68 -0.89
C LEU A 48 7.66 19.28 -0.04
N VAL A 49 6.96 18.21 -0.46
CA VAL A 49 5.82 17.67 0.26
C VAL A 49 5.97 16.16 0.42
N SER A 50 5.38 15.59 1.46
CA SER A 50 5.35 14.14 1.64
C SER A 50 3.95 13.65 2.01
N GLY A 51 3.62 12.42 1.58
CA GLY A 51 2.30 11.85 1.75
C GLY A 51 2.25 10.34 1.59
N ILE A 52 1.06 9.77 1.81
CA ILE A 52 0.87 8.32 1.91
C ILE A 52 -0.28 7.78 1.04
N ILE A 53 -0.19 6.49 0.68
CA ILE A 53 -1.24 5.67 0.05
C ILE A 53 -1.35 4.35 0.87
N LYS A 54 -2.56 3.93 1.28
CA LYS A 54 -2.77 2.80 2.22
C LYS A 54 -3.01 1.44 1.54
N GLU A 55 -2.65 0.36 2.27
CA GLU A 55 -3.21 -1.02 2.27
C GLU A 55 -4.14 -1.33 3.49
N GLU A 56 -5.30 -1.97 3.28
CA GLU A 56 -6.10 -2.63 4.35
C GLU A 56 -6.12 -4.15 4.16
N ASN A 57 -5.91 -4.89 5.25
CA ASN A 57 -6.03 -6.35 5.30
C ASN A 57 -7.32 -6.76 5.98
N GLU A 58 -8.45 -6.73 5.26
CA GLU A 58 -9.61 -7.53 5.72
C GLU A 58 -9.41 -9.00 5.32
N HIS A 59 -9.40 -9.86 6.33
CA HIS A 59 -9.36 -11.32 6.25
C HIS A 59 -10.58 -11.91 5.52
N SER A 60 -10.65 -11.78 4.20
CA SER A 60 -11.65 -12.54 3.42
C SER A 60 -11.22 -12.80 1.97
N GLY A 61 -10.46 -13.88 1.76
CA GLY A 61 -10.56 -14.80 0.61
C GLY A 61 -10.32 -14.33 -0.84
N GLU A 62 -10.42 -13.04 -1.18
CA GLU A 62 -10.29 -12.53 -2.56
C GLU A 62 -9.25 -11.40 -2.63
N LYS A 63 -7.99 -11.80 -2.85
CA LYS A 63 -6.75 -11.03 -2.62
C LYS A 63 -6.54 -9.75 -3.47
N GLU A 64 -7.39 -9.45 -4.45
CA GLU A 64 -7.17 -8.32 -5.38
C GLU A 64 -8.26 -7.24 -5.31
N ASP A 65 -9.47 -7.59 -4.86
CA ASP A 65 -10.60 -6.65 -4.72
C ASP A 65 -10.75 -6.11 -3.29
N SER A 66 -9.84 -6.49 -2.38
CA SER A 66 -9.79 -6.05 -0.98
C SER A 66 -8.90 -4.82 -0.73
N LEU A 67 -8.12 -4.38 -1.72
CA LEU A 67 -7.25 -3.21 -1.54
C LEU A 67 -8.07 -1.92 -1.51
N GLU A 68 -7.92 -1.18 -0.43
CA GLU A 68 -8.51 0.15 -0.24
C GLU A 68 -7.45 1.21 0.01
N VAL A 69 -7.71 2.40 -0.51
CA VAL A 69 -6.80 3.55 -0.45
C VAL A 69 -7.47 4.69 0.29
N LEU A 70 -6.67 5.37 1.11
CA LEU A 70 -7.08 6.56 1.84
C LEU A 70 -7.02 7.80 0.96
N MET A 71 -8.11 8.55 0.91
CA MET A 71 -8.11 9.89 0.36
C MET A 71 -8.86 10.86 1.26
N VAL A 72 -8.40 12.10 1.31
CA VAL A 72 -9.05 13.19 2.04
C VAL A 72 -9.66 14.19 1.07
N SER A 73 -10.71 14.89 1.49
CA SER A 73 -11.20 16.04 0.75
C SER A 73 -10.13 17.15 0.69
N SER A 74 -10.14 17.93 -0.39
CA SER A 74 -9.40 19.18 -0.41
C SER A 74 -10.23 20.31 0.21
N PRO A 75 -9.62 21.18 1.02
CA PRO A 75 -10.27 22.38 1.50
C PRO A 75 -10.82 23.22 0.33
N ASN A 76 -12.09 23.62 0.46
CA ASN A 76 -12.80 24.49 -0.48
C ASN A 76 -12.98 23.90 -1.89
N ARG A 77 -12.92 22.57 -2.06
CA ARG A 77 -13.14 21.88 -3.34
C ARG A 77 -13.78 20.52 -3.13
N ASP A 78 -14.51 20.07 -4.15
CA ASP A 78 -15.09 18.72 -4.17
C ASP A 78 -14.10 17.65 -4.67
N ASP A 79 -12.82 17.99 -4.81
CA ASP A 79 -11.79 17.03 -5.19
C ASP A 79 -11.21 16.29 -3.97
N ARG A 80 -10.80 15.04 -4.20
CA ARG A 80 -10.12 14.21 -3.22
C ARG A 80 -8.66 14.04 -3.61
N VAL A 81 -7.80 13.96 -2.60
CA VAL A 81 -6.36 13.82 -2.79
C VAL A 81 -5.78 12.86 -1.76
N PHE A 82 -4.60 12.31 -2.05
CA PHE A 82 -3.82 11.61 -1.04
C PHE A 82 -3.39 12.58 0.08
N PRO A 83 -3.43 12.14 1.35
CA PRO A 83 -2.92 12.91 2.48
C PRO A 83 -1.46 13.31 2.24
N LYS A 84 -1.16 14.61 2.27
CA LYS A 84 0.19 15.14 2.08
C LYS A 84 0.30 16.61 2.49
N GLY A 85 1.47 16.98 2.96
CA GLY A 85 1.78 18.39 3.22
C GLY A 85 3.28 18.66 3.30
N GLY A 86 3.63 19.80 3.90
CA GLY A 86 4.97 20.36 3.75
C GLY A 86 6.00 19.53 4.50
N TRP A 87 7.13 19.21 3.86
CA TRP A 87 8.28 18.66 4.55
C TRP A 87 9.08 19.80 5.23
N GLU A 88 9.24 19.71 6.55
CA GLU A 88 9.94 20.72 7.36
C GLU A 88 11.42 20.37 7.62
N ASP A 89 12.19 21.31 8.17
CA ASP A 89 13.65 21.16 8.36
C ASP A 89 14.05 20.34 9.59
N ASP A 90 13.15 20.18 10.55
CA ASP A 90 13.32 19.44 11.81
C ASP A 90 12.95 17.95 11.74
N GLU A 91 12.53 17.45 10.57
CA GLU A 91 12.04 16.08 10.38
C GLU A 91 12.63 15.42 9.11
N THR A 92 12.64 14.09 9.07
CA THR A 92 12.88 13.33 7.82
C THR A 92 11.64 13.35 6.92
N VAL A 93 11.80 12.94 5.67
CA VAL A 93 10.68 12.91 4.72
C VAL A 93 9.63 11.87 5.12
N GLU A 94 10.04 10.75 5.69
CA GLU A 94 9.18 9.69 6.22
C GLU A 94 8.41 10.18 7.45
N GLN A 95 9.09 10.91 8.33
CA GLN A 95 8.48 11.54 9.50
C GLN A 95 7.40 12.55 9.09
N ALA A 96 7.70 13.36 8.07
CA ALA A 96 6.71 14.26 7.47
C ALA A 96 5.51 13.49 6.91
N ALA A 97 5.72 12.39 6.18
CA ALA A 97 4.64 11.57 5.64
C ALA A 97 3.70 11.04 6.74
N CYS A 98 4.26 10.51 7.84
CA CYS A 98 3.51 10.01 8.98
C CYS A 98 2.74 11.13 9.70
N ARG A 99 3.38 12.29 9.92
CA ARG A 99 2.74 13.44 10.53
C ARG A 99 1.55 13.91 9.70
N GLU A 100 1.71 14.09 8.40
CA GLU A 100 0.65 14.54 7.49
C GLU A 100 -0.50 13.53 7.40
N ALA A 101 -0.21 12.22 7.48
CA ALA A 101 -1.24 11.18 7.56
C ALA A 101 -2.12 11.31 8.82
N LEU A 102 -1.49 11.61 9.96
CA LEU A 102 -2.18 11.85 11.23
C LEU A 102 -2.94 13.18 11.22
N GLU A 103 -2.32 14.26 10.73
CA GLU A 103 -2.91 15.60 10.72
C GLU A 103 -4.09 15.70 9.76
N GLU A 104 -3.93 15.28 8.49
CA GLU A 104 -4.97 15.43 7.48
C GLU A 104 -6.05 14.34 7.56
N ALA A 105 -5.68 13.13 7.99
CA ALA A 105 -6.56 11.96 7.90
C ALA A 105 -6.71 11.17 9.20
N GLY A 106 -6.01 11.52 10.29
CA GLY A 106 -6.19 10.82 11.57
C GLY A 106 -5.82 9.35 11.52
N VAL A 107 -4.82 8.95 10.73
CA VAL A 107 -4.34 7.55 10.69
C VAL A 107 -2.89 7.46 11.14
N LYS A 108 -2.55 6.33 11.77
CA LYS A 108 -1.17 5.95 12.09
C LYS A 108 -0.86 4.60 11.48
N GLY A 109 0.43 4.36 11.23
CA GLY A 109 0.84 3.12 10.59
C GLY A 109 2.34 2.97 10.47
N LYS A 110 2.74 1.92 9.76
CA LYS A 110 4.13 1.63 9.40
C LYS A 110 4.32 1.93 7.93
N LEU A 111 5.30 2.77 7.61
CA LEU A 111 5.69 2.99 6.22
C LEU A 111 6.39 1.74 5.69
N LYS A 112 6.06 1.34 4.46
CA LYS A 112 6.84 0.31 3.75
C LYS A 112 8.21 0.88 3.41
N GLU A 113 9.23 0.04 3.41
CA GLU A 113 10.64 0.46 3.19
C GLU A 113 10.85 1.13 1.82
N LYS A 114 10.13 0.66 0.80
CA LYS A 114 10.21 1.19 -0.56
C LYS A 114 9.29 2.39 -0.71
N SER A 115 9.87 3.56 -0.99
CA SER A 115 9.11 4.73 -1.44
C SER A 115 8.37 4.42 -2.74
N LEU A 116 7.14 4.90 -2.89
CA LEU A 116 6.42 4.78 -4.15
C LEU A 116 7.08 5.63 -5.23
N GLY A 117 7.57 6.81 -4.87
CA GLY A 117 8.32 7.65 -5.80
C GLY A 117 8.18 9.12 -5.52
N VAL A 118 8.57 9.91 -6.52
CA VAL A 118 8.60 11.36 -6.45
C VAL A 118 7.91 11.95 -7.67
N TRP A 119 6.95 12.85 -7.45
CA TRP A 119 6.20 13.51 -8.52
C TRP A 119 6.21 15.02 -8.37
N GLU A 120 6.42 15.72 -9.48
CA GLU A 120 6.26 17.17 -9.55
C GLU A 120 4.86 17.53 -10.03
N PHE A 121 4.21 18.45 -9.33
CA PHE A 121 2.85 18.87 -9.67
C PHE A 121 2.59 20.32 -9.29
N ARG A 122 1.56 20.92 -9.89
CA ARG A 122 1.19 22.32 -9.65
C ARG A 122 0.64 22.49 -8.24
N SER A 123 1.03 23.58 -7.58
CA SER A 123 0.44 23.97 -6.30
C SER A 123 -1.02 24.39 -6.48
N LYS A 124 -1.82 24.28 -5.41
CA LYS A 124 -3.27 24.61 -5.42
C LYS A 124 -3.55 26.02 -5.96
N SER A 125 -2.69 27.00 -5.67
CA SER A 125 -2.83 28.39 -6.10
C SER A 125 -2.37 28.67 -7.53
N ARG A 126 -1.68 27.72 -8.20
CA ARG A 126 -1.13 27.88 -9.55
C ARG A 126 -1.65 26.84 -10.54
N GLN A 127 -2.82 26.26 -10.28
CA GLN A 127 -3.38 25.22 -11.15
C GLN A 127 -3.72 25.69 -12.56
N ASN A 128 -4.01 26.97 -12.73
CA ASN A 128 -4.27 27.58 -14.05
C ASN A 128 -3.00 28.12 -14.74
N SER A 129 -1.83 28.00 -14.10
CA SER A 129 -0.56 28.37 -14.74
C SER A 129 -0.21 27.35 -15.82
N SER A 130 0.52 27.77 -16.85
CA SER A 130 1.18 26.86 -17.79
C SER A 130 2.54 26.37 -17.27
N SER A 131 3.14 27.01 -16.27
CA SER A 131 4.47 26.68 -15.71
C SER A 131 4.41 25.89 -14.40
N LEU A 132 5.32 24.92 -14.24
CA LEU A 132 5.50 24.18 -12.97
C LEU A 132 6.30 24.98 -11.93
N GLU A 133 6.76 26.18 -12.27
CA GLU A 133 7.49 27.06 -11.36
C GLU A 133 6.66 27.38 -10.11
N GLY A 134 7.24 27.20 -8.93
CA GLY A 134 6.52 27.32 -7.65
C GLY A 134 5.49 26.20 -7.42
N GLY A 135 5.69 25.05 -8.08
CA GLY A 135 4.95 23.82 -7.84
C GLY A 135 5.38 23.10 -6.56
N CYS A 136 4.91 21.87 -6.41
CA CYS A 136 5.30 20.97 -5.35
C CYS A 136 6.06 19.79 -5.94
N ARG A 137 7.03 19.26 -5.20
CA ARG A 137 7.65 17.96 -5.44
C ARG A 137 7.27 17.03 -4.28
N GLY A 138 6.44 16.03 -4.58
CA GLY A 138 5.85 15.14 -3.59
C GLY A 138 6.56 13.79 -3.52
N TYR A 139 7.06 13.44 -2.34
CA TYR A 139 7.59 12.13 -2.01
C TYR A 139 6.46 11.28 -1.41
N MET A 140 6.05 10.23 -2.10
CA MET A 140 4.93 9.39 -1.66
C MET A 140 5.41 8.03 -1.18
N PHE A 141 4.75 7.52 -0.15
CA PHE A 141 5.05 6.25 0.49
C PHE A 141 3.79 5.39 0.62
N ALA A 142 3.97 4.08 0.71
CA ALA A 142 2.91 3.19 1.15
C ALA A 142 2.88 3.15 2.68
N LEU A 143 1.70 3.30 3.28
CA LEU A 143 1.50 3.23 4.73
C LEU A 143 0.56 2.08 5.06
N GLU A 144 1.05 1.12 5.84
CA GLU A 144 0.23 0.08 6.46
C GLU A 144 -0.39 0.66 7.72
N VAL A 145 -1.68 1.00 7.66
CA VAL A 145 -2.39 1.64 8.78
C VAL A 145 -2.63 0.63 9.88
N THR A 146 -2.16 0.98 11.09
CA THR A 146 -2.32 0.17 12.30
C THR A 146 -3.36 0.76 13.25
N GLU A 147 -3.69 2.04 13.10
CA GLU A 147 -4.64 2.75 13.95
C GLU A 147 -5.38 3.83 13.16
N GLU A 148 -6.69 3.88 13.32
CA GLU A 148 -7.56 4.93 12.80
C GLU A 148 -8.17 5.71 13.97
N LEU A 149 -7.92 7.01 14.02
CA LEU A 149 -8.38 7.89 15.10
C LEU A 149 -9.82 8.35 14.83
N GLU A 150 -10.61 8.41 15.90
CA GLU A 150 -11.96 8.98 15.90
C GLU A 150 -11.93 10.51 15.79
N THR A 151 -10.91 11.15 16.39
CA THR A 151 -10.70 12.60 16.30
C THR A 151 -9.27 12.93 15.87
N TRP A 152 -9.10 13.94 15.02
CA TRP A 152 -7.79 14.31 14.49
C TRP A 152 -7.69 15.81 14.12
N PRO A 153 -6.46 16.35 13.96
CA PRO A 153 -6.24 17.80 13.90
C PRO A 153 -6.96 18.57 12.77
N GLU A 154 -7.03 18.03 11.55
CA GLU A 154 -7.69 18.71 10.43
C GLU A 154 -9.13 18.22 10.14
N GLN A 155 -9.76 17.46 11.04
CA GLN A 155 -11.06 16.81 10.78
C GLN A 155 -12.19 17.77 10.36
N GLU A 156 -12.14 19.02 10.79
CA GLU A 156 -13.14 20.03 10.43
C GLU A 156 -12.97 20.52 8.98
N ASN A 157 -11.77 20.39 8.42
CA ASN A 157 -11.41 20.86 7.07
C ASN A 157 -11.21 19.71 6.08
N ARG A 158 -11.13 18.47 6.57
CA ARG A 158 -10.79 17.27 5.81
C ARG A 158 -11.75 16.14 6.14
N ASP A 159 -12.36 15.60 5.10
CA ASP A 159 -13.20 14.40 5.17
C ASP A 159 -12.38 13.19 4.71
N ARG A 160 -12.08 12.29 5.66
CA ARG A 160 -11.41 11.01 5.43
C ARG A 160 -12.34 10.04 4.70
N LYS A 161 -11.86 9.39 3.63
CA LYS A 161 -12.61 8.31 2.97
C LYS A 161 -11.72 7.16 2.50
N TRP A 162 -12.16 5.95 2.83
CA TRP A 162 -11.67 4.69 2.28
C TRP A 162 -12.32 4.43 0.92
N LEU A 163 -11.50 4.10 -0.06
CA LEU A 163 -11.94 3.90 -1.45
C LEU A 163 -11.28 2.65 -2.04
N LYS A 164 -12.09 1.80 -2.66
CA LYS A 164 -11.59 0.75 -3.55
C LYS A 164 -10.74 1.35 -4.66
N ILE A 165 -9.74 0.60 -5.13
CA ILE A 165 -8.80 1.03 -6.17
C ILE A 165 -9.49 1.62 -7.41
N LYS A 166 -10.52 0.93 -7.94
CA LYS A 166 -11.27 1.38 -9.12
C LYS A 166 -11.91 2.75 -8.91
N GLU A 167 -12.41 3.01 -7.71
CA GLU A 167 -13.03 4.30 -7.37
C GLU A 167 -11.98 5.38 -7.13
N ALA A 168 -10.86 5.04 -6.49
CA ALA A 168 -9.73 5.95 -6.32
C ALA A 168 -9.21 6.46 -7.67
N PHE A 169 -9.06 5.59 -8.69
CA PHE A 169 -8.68 6.00 -10.05
C PHE A 169 -9.67 6.99 -10.68
N ARG A 170 -10.98 6.79 -10.49
CA ARG A 170 -12.01 7.72 -11.01
C ARG A 170 -11.94 9.09 -10.36
N LEU A 171 -11.55 9.14 -9.09
CA LEU A 171 -11.42 10.38 -8.32
C LEU A 171 -10.05 11.06 -8.49
N CYS A 172 -9.07 10.38 -9.10
CA CYS A 172 -7.78 10.97 -9.42
C CYS A 172 -7.93 12.02 -10.52
N ARG A 173 -7.93 13.29 -10.10
CA ARG A 173 -8.04 14.44 -11.01
C ARG A 173 -6.74 14.73 -11.77
N TYR A 174 -5.60 14.36 -11.22
CA TYR A 174 -4.29 14.71 -11.73
C TYR A 174 -3.53 13.47 -12.17
N GLU A 175 -2.81 13.56 -13.30
CA GLU A 175 -2.03 12.45 -13.85
C GLU A 175 -1.07 11.85 -12.84
N TRP A 176 -0.38 12.69 -12.04
CA TRP A 176 0.56 12.21 -11.03
C TRP A 176 -0.09 11.29 -9.99
N MET A 177 -1.38 11.50 -9.68
CA MET A 177 -2.11 10.67 -8.72
C MET A 177 -2.38 9.28 -9.32
N CYS A 178 -2.80 9.22 -10.59
CA CYS A 178 -2.97 7.97 -11.29
C CYS A 178 -1.65 7.19 -11.34
N ARG A 179 -0.54 7.88 -11.67
CA ARG A 179 0.81 7.28 -11.68
C ARG A 179 1.23 6.76 -10.31
N ALA A 180 0.99 7.53 -9.25
CA ALA A 180 1.30 7.12 -7.88
C ALA A 180 0.46 5.90 -7.46
N LEU A 181 -0.81 5.84 -7.88
CA LEU A 181 -1.69 4.70 -7.61
C LEU A 181 -1.29 3.45 -8.40
N GLU A 182 -0.89 3.59 -9.68
CA GLU A 182 -0.31 2.51 -10.49
C GLU A 182 0.93 1.93 -9.80
N GLU A 183 1.82 2.80 -9.33
CA GLU A 183 3.06 2.41 -8.67
C GLU A 183 2.81 1.77 -7.30
N PHE A 184 1.82 2.28 -6.55
CA PHE A 184 1.35 1.63 -5.33
C PHE A 184 0.93 0.18 -5.59
N LEU A 185 0.09 -0.07 -6.59
CA LEU A 185 -0.34 -1.43 -6.94
C LEU A 185 0.83 -2.34 -7.32
N ARG A 186 1.81 -1.80 -8.06
CA ARG A 186 3.02 -2.53 -8.42
C ARG A 186 3.80 -2.97 -7.19
N VAL A 187 4.04 -2.06 -6.24
CA VAL A 187 4.75 -2.35 -4.99
C VAL A 187 3.98 -3.37 -4.15
N MET A 188 2.66 -3.23 -4.02
CA MET A 188 1.84 -4.20 -3.28
C MET A 188 1.87 -5.60 -3.90
N ALA A 189 1.85 -5.70 -5.24
CA ALA A 189 1.95 -6.98 -5.93
C ALA A 189 3.35 -7.63 -5.83
N GLU A 190 4.41 -6.83 -5.63
CA GLU A 190 5.77 -7.32 -5.36
C GLU A 190 5.88 -7.87 -3.93
N ASP A 191 5.34 -7.15 -2.94
CA ASP A 191 5.35 -7.56 -1.53
C ASP A 191 4.61 -8.89 -1.31
N GLN A 192 3.47 -9.09 -1.96
CA GLN A 192 2.73 -10.36 -1.89
C GLN A 192 3.54 -11.55 -2.44
N LYS A 193 4.37 -11.33 -3.48
CA LYS A 193 5.22 -12.39 -4.05
C LYS A 193 6.36 -12.75 -3.11
N LEU A 194 6.95 -11.76 -2.45
CA LEU A 194 8.03 -11.96 -1.48
C LEU A 194 7.53 -12.76 -0.27
N GLN A 195 6.38 -12.38 0.30
CA GLN A 195 5.75 -13.11 1.41
C GLN A 195 5.47 -14.57 1.05
N MET A 196 4.93 -14.84 -0.15
CA MET A 196 4.70 -16.21 -0.64
C MET A 196 6.00 -17.01 -0.78
N SER A 197 7.09 -16.36 -1.22
CA SER A 197 8.39 -17.02 -1.39
C SER A 197 9.10 -17.32 -0.06
N GLU A 198 8.94 -16.46 0.95
CA GLU A 198 9.53 -16.66 2.28
C GLU A 198 8.80 -17.77 3.06
N GLU A 199 7.47 -17.86 2.96
CA GLU A 199 6.68 -18.94 3.57
C GLU A 199 7.05 -20.32 3.00
N ILE A 200 7.34 -20.41 1.70
CA ILE A 200 7.74 -21.67 1.05
C ILE A 200 9.09 -22.18 1.59
N VAL A 201 10.02 -21.28 1.91
CA VAL A 201 11.38 -21.64 2.37
C VAL A 201 11.41 -22.07 3.84
N GLN A 202 10.43 -21.68 4.66
CA GLN A 202 10.35 -22.05 6.08
C GLN A 202 9.60 -23.36 6.37
N SER A 203 8.98 -23.99 5.36
CA SER A 203 8.34 -25.31 5.54
C SER A 203 9.37 -26.46 5.51
N PRO A 204 9.43 -27.37 6.50
CA PRO A 204 10.34 -28.52 6.46
C PRO A 204 9.88 -29.51 5.38
N PRO A 205 10.78 -30.19 4.65
CA PRO A 205 10.38 -31.25 3.73
C PRO A 205 9.70 -32.37 4.51
N THR A 206 8.44 -32.66 4.18
CA THR A 206 7.74 -33.83 4.68
C THR A 206 8.42 -35.10 4.13
N PRO A 207 8.79 -36.07 4.99
CA PRO A 207 9.26 -37.36 4.48
C PRO A 207 8.06 -38.08 3.88
N VAL A 208 8.10 -38.29 2.55
CA VAL A 208 7.25 -39.26 1.88
C VAL A 208 7.63 -40.65 2.40
N SER A 209 6.82 -41.20 3.29
CA SER A 209 6.90 -42.59 3.67
C SER A 209 6.30 -43.44 2.55
N ASP A 210 7.16 -44.23 1.90
CA ASP A 210 6.81 -45.28 0.95
C ASP A 210 5.83 -46.27 1.60
N VAL A 211 4.60 -46.30 1.10
CA VAL A 211 3.69 -47.44 1.30
C VAL A 211 3.66 -48.25 0.01
N MET A 212 4.56 -49.24 -0.07
CA MET A 212 4.36 -50.41 -0.92
C MET A 212 3.42 -51.38 -0.22
N ALA A 213 2.30 -51.75 -0.84
CA ALA A 213 1.61 -53.01 -0.60
C ALA A 213 0.66 -53.35 -1.76
N ASP A 214 1.14 -54.28 -2.59
CA ASP A 214 0.45 -55.36 -3.31
C ASP A 214 -1.02 -55.24 -3.75
N CYS A 215 -1.21 -55.32 -5.08
CA CYS A 215 -2.41 -55.89 -5.67
C CYS A 215 -2.01 -56.93 -6.74
N GLN A 216 -2.08 -58.21 -6.38
CA GLN A 216 -2.08 -59.32 -7.33
C GLN A 216 -3.52 -59.81 -7.57
N SER A 217 -3.76 -60.18 -8.83
CA SER A 217 -4.86 -60.99 -9.40
C SER A 217 -6.01 -60.25 -10.12
N MET A 218 -6.03 -60.47 -11.44
CA MET A 218 -7.15 -60.40 -12.40
C MET A 218 -7.80 -61.80 -12.50
N PRO A 219 -8.93 -62.09 -13.22
CA PRO A 219 -9.55 -61.33 -14.33
C PRO A 219 -11.12 -61.34 -14.46
N THR A 220 -11.59 -60.59 -15.48
CA THR A 220 -12.78 -60.75 -16.36
C THR A 220 -14.06 -59.90 -16.19
N CYS A 221 -14.41 -59.24 -17.32
CA CYS A 221 -15.74 -58.83 -17.85
C CYS A 221 -16.54 -57.79 -17.04
N CYS A 222 -17.17 -56.74 -17.60
CA CYS A 222 -17.83 -56.59 -18.90
C CYS A 222 -17.97 -55.10 -19.31
N GLN A 223 -18.52 -54.92 -20.51
CA GLN A 223 -18.71 -53.73 -21.34
C GLN A 223 -19.57 -52.58 -20.76
N HIS A 224 -19.39 -51.41 -21.39
CA HIS A 224 -20.37 -50.36 -21.74
C HIS A 224 -20.28 -48.96 -21.09
N HIS A 225 -20.27 -47.98 -22.03
CA HIS A 225 -20.86 -46.64 -22.02
C HIS A 225 -20.15 -45.42 -21.40
N VAL A 226 -19.61 -44.59 -22.31
CA VAL A 226 -19.84 -43.14 -22.53
C VAL A 226 -19.43 -42.13 -21.44
N GLY A 227 -18.35 -41.40 -21.77
CA GLY A 227 -18.38 -39.94 -21.94
C GLY A 227 -18.10 -39.07 -20.71
N CYS A 228 -16.97 -38.34 -20.72
CA CYS A 228 -16.94 -36.97 -20.22
C CYS A 228 -15.73 -36.18 -20.77
N CYS A 229 -15.93 -34.88 -20.85
CA CYS A 229 -15.33 -33.95 -21.79
C CYS A 229 -14.02 -33.29 -21.33
N ASN A 230 -13.24 -32.93 -22.36
CA ASN A 230 -12.46 -31.71 -22.60
C ASN A 230 -11.63 -31.03 -21.48
N GLU A 231 -10.34 -30.98 -21.80
CA GLU A 231 -9.39 -29.92 -21.48
C GLU A 231 -9.95 -28.52 -21.77
N SER A 232 -9.63 -27.56 -20.92
CA SER A 232 -9.61 -26.15 -21.32
C SER A 232 -8.48 -25.42 -20.59
N ILE A 233 -7.54 -24.99 -21.43
CA ILE A 233 -6.40 -24.12 -21.19
C ILE A 233 -6.90 -22.76 -20.71
N VAL A 234 -6.39 -22.29 -19.57
CA VAL A 234 -6.63 -20.92 -19.10
C VAL A 234 -5.63 -20.00 -19.80
N SER A 235 -6.09 -19.32 -20.84
CA SER A 235 -5.35 -18.24 -21.48
C SER A 235 -5.50 -16.94 -20.69
N ASN A 236 -4.35 -16.39 -20.27
CA ASN A 236 -4.19 -15.07 -19.68
C ASN A 236 -4.73 -13.98 -20.61
N ASN A 237 -5.76 -13.25 -20.17
CA ASN A 237 -6.16 -12.00 -20.82
C ASN A 237 -5.57 -10.81 -20.06
N PHE A 238 -4.60 -10.20 -20.72
CA PHE A 238 -3.92 -8.95 -20.41
C PHE A 238 -4.90 -7.78 -20.60
N PHE A 239 -5.22 -7.04 -19.55
CA PHE A 239 -6.14 -5.90 -19.61
C PHE A 239 -5.42 -4.67 -20.20
N LYS A 240 -5.70 -4.35 -21.47
CA LYS A 240 -5.42 -3.02 -22.06
C LYS A 240 -6.65 -2.15 -21.82
N MET A 241 -6.56 -1.15 -20.95
CA MET A 241 -7.52 -0.05 -20.94
C MET A 241 -7.08 1.01 -21.95
N GLU A 242 -7.86 1.16 -23.02
CA GLU A 242 -7.75 2.26 -23.96
C GLU A 242 -8.28 3.55 -23.32
N ILE A 243 -7.37 4.51 -23.11
CA ILE A 243 -7.70 5.90 -22.80
C ILE A 243 -8.22 6.56 -24.08
N GLY A 244 -9.52 6.86 -24.07
CA GLY A 244 -10.19 7.60 -25.14
C GLY A 244 -9.63 9.02 -25.26
N GLN A 245 -9.08 9.32 -26.44
CA GLN A 245 -8.80 10.68 -26.88
C GLN A 245 -10.12 11.38 -27.21
N THR A 246 -10.44 12.46 -26.49
CA THR A 246 -11.35 13.48 -27.01
C THR A 246 -10.54 14.56 -27.72
N ALA A 247 -10.81 14.70 -29.02
CA ALA A 247 -10.27 15.73 -29.87
C ALA A 247 -11.35 16.76 -30.20
N LYS A 248 -10.92 18.04 -30.17
CA LYS A 248 -11.54 19.28 -30.66
C LYS A 248 -12.58 19.96 -29.78
#